data_AF-A0A3S0VEH3-F1
#
_entry.id   AF-A0A3S0VEH3-F1
#
_cell.length_a   1.000
_cell.length_b   1.000
_cell.length_c   1.000
_cell.angle_alpha   90.00
_cell.angle_beta   90.00
_cell.angle_gamma   90.00
#
_symmetry.space_group_name_H-M   'P 1'
#
loop_
_entity.id
_entity.type
_entity.pdbx_description
1 polymer ?
#
loop_
_entity_poly.entity_id
_entity_poly.type
_entity_poly.pdbx_seq_one_letter_code
_entity_poly.pdbx_strand_id
1 'polypeptide(L)'
;MEIYTIGHSTHFQETFIDMLKYCGIELLADVRAFPGSRKFPQFSKDTMSKWLENETIQYHHFVELGGRRRKSKKVDNELNGAWKNQSFHNYADYTLSCSFDEGIDQLMEKASSKLTAYCCSERHPARCHRLLISNWLVANGWTVKHIIDGREGEIDIVEHELGKWGASPVVQENGTVIYPA
;
A
#
# COMPACT_ATOMS: atom_id res chain seq x y z
N MET A 1 11.95 -11.66 -0.52
CA MET A 1 11.19 -11.33 -1.75
C MET A 1 10.99 -9.82 -1.79
N GLU A 2 10.82 -9.21 -2.96
CA GLU A 2 10.74 -7.75 -3.12
C GLU A 2 9.37 -7.33 -3.65
N ILE A 3 8.85 -6.20 -3.15
CA ILE A 3 7.59 -5.61 -3.62
C ILE A 3 7.67 -4.08 -3.57
N TYR A 4 7.06 -3.42 -4.55
CA TYR A 4 7.06 -1.97 -4.67
C TYR A 4 5.74 -1.37 -4.19
N THR A 5 5.74 -0.06 -3.96
CA THR A 5 4.53 0.69 -3.64
C THR A 5 4.58 2.06 -4.28
N ILE A 6 3.43 2.54 -4.76
CA ILE A 6 3.32 3.80 -5.48
C ILE A 6 2.03 4.53 -5.12
N GLY A 7 2.09 5.86 -5.15
CA GLY A 7 0.93 6.74 -4.98
C GLY A 7 0.60 7.42 -6.29
N HIS A 8 -0.63 7.33 -6.79
CA HIS A 8 -0.98 8.03 -8.03
C HIS A 8 -1.00 9.55 -7.88
N SER A 9 -1.22 10.05 -6.65
CA SER A 9 -1.16 11.47 -6.33
C SER A 9 -2.01 12.29 -7.31
N THR A 10 -1.43 13.38 -7.82
CA THR A 10 -1.93 14.21 -8.90
C THR A 10 -1.12 14.02 -10.18
N HIS A 11 -0.45 12.89 -10.36
CA HIS A 11 0.40 12.65 -11.53
C HIS A 11 -0.41 12.65 -12.83
N PHE A 12 0.26 13.01 -13.92
CA PHE A 12 -0.23 12.69 -15.25
C PHE A 12 -0.11 11.18 -15.48
N GLN A 13 -0.93 10.66 -16.40
CA GLN A 13 -0.96 9.23 -16.68
C GLN A 13 0.41 8.76 -17.18
N GLU A 14 1.02 9.53 -18.08
CA GLU A 14 2.32 9.27 -18.69
C GLU A 14 3.42 9.21 -17.62
N THR A 15 3.47 10.21 -16.73
CA THR A 15 4.42 10.22 -15.61
C THR A 15 4.27 8.99 -14.72
N PHE A 16 3.04 8.57 -14.44
CA PHE A 16 2.81 7.39 -13.60
C PHE A 16 3.22 6.09 -14.30
N ILE A 17 2.99 5.96 -15.61
CA ILE A 17 3.47 4.84 -16.43
C ILE A 17 5.00 4.80 -16.42
N ASP A 18 5.65 5.95 -16.61
CA ASP A 18 7.11 6.03 -16.63
C ASP A 18 7.71 5.60 -15.30
N MET A 19 7.11 6.00 -14.17
CA MET A 19 7.52 5.56 -12.83
C MET A 19 7.41 4.03 -12.64
N LEU A 20 6.34 3.42 -13.15
CA LEU A 20 6.15 1.97 -13.10
C LEU A 20 7.17 1.24 -13.99
N LYS A 21 7.35 1.71 -15.22
CA LYS A 21 8.29 1.12 -16.18
C LYS A 21 9.74 1.25 -15.74
N TYR A 22 10.11 2.37 -15.13
CA TYR A 22 11.45 2.57 -14.57
C TYR A 22 11.82 1.46 -13.57
N CYS A 23 10.85 0.99 -12.79
CA CYS A 23 11.03 -0.11 -11.84
C CYS A 23 10.73 -1.49 -12.43
N GLY A 24 10.34 -1.58 -13.71
CA GLY A 24 9.96 -2.84 -14.36
C GLY A 24 8.68 -3.48 -13.82
N ILE A 25 7.75 -2.69 -13.27
CA ILE A 25 6.52 -3.23 -12.66
C ILE A 25 5.65 -3.93 -13.71
N GLU A 26 5.29 -5.17 -13.42
CA GLU A 26 4.45 -6.04 -14.26
C GLU A 26 3.00 -6.12 -13.77
N LEU A 27 2.75 -5.84 -12.49
CA LEU A 27 1.43 -5.86 -11.87
C LEU A 27 1.25 -4.65 -10.94
N LEU A 28 0.19 -3.88 -11.18
CA LEU A 28 -0.31 -2.86 -10.26
C LEU A 28 -1.43 -3.44 -9.39
N ALA A 29 -1.15 -3.59 -8.10
CA ALA A 29 -2.10 -4.02 -7.08
C ALA A 29 -2.80 -2.80 -6.46
N ASP A 30 -3.98 -2.44 -6.93
CA ASP A 30 -4.75 -1.33 -6.37
C ASP A 30 -5.31 -1.71 -5.00
N VAL A 31 -4.88 -1.01 -3.94
CA VAL A 31 -5.35 -1.22 -2.56
C VAL A 31 -6.26 -0.08 -2.11
N ARG A 32 -6.81 0.72 -3.05
CA ARG A 32 -7.79 1.75 -2.73
C ARG A 32 -9.13 1.11 -2.40
N ALA A 33 -9.74 1.53 -1.30
CA ALA A 33 -11.11 1.11 -0.96
C ALA A 33 -12.14 1.50 -2.04
N PHE A 34 -11.92 2.66 -2.68
CA PHE A 34 -12.78 3.18 -3.73
C PHE A 34 -11.90 3.70 -4.87
N PRO A 35 -11.58 2.88 -5.88
CA PRO A 35 -10.72 3.26 -7.00
C PRO A 35 -11.46 4.09 -8.06
N GLY A 36 -12.30 5.04 -7.62
CA GLY A 36 -13.02 5.98 -8.48
C GLY A 36 -12.70 7.41 -8.06
N SER A 37 -12.53 8.32 -9.02
CA SER A 37 -12.23 9.72 -8.74
C SER A 37 -12.85 10.64 -9.77
N ARG A 38 -13.62 11.63 -9.32
CA ARG A 38 -14.11 12.72 -10.18
C ARG A 38 -13.00 13.71 -10.53
N LYS A 39 -12.05 13.91 -9.61
CA LYS A 39 -10.93 14.87 -9.77
C LYS A 39 -9.83 14.32 -10.66
N PHE A 40 -9.60 13.01 -10.61
CA PHE A 40 -8.56 12.30 -11.36
C PHE A 40 -9.17 11.08 -12.09
N PRO A 41 -10.06 11.32 -13.07
CA PRO A 41 -10.77 10.24 -13.77
C PRO A 41 -9.85 9.25 -14.49
N GLN A 42 -8.64 9.67 -14.88
CA GLN A 42 -7.63 8.79 -15.47
C GLN A 42 -7.18 7.67 -14.54
N PHE A 43 -7.28 7.87 -13.23
CA PHE A 43 -6.99 6.85 -12.21
C PHE A 43 -8.25 6.13 -11.71
N SER A 44 -9.40 6.28 -12.37
CA SER A 44 -10.56 5.43 -12.10
C SER A 44 -10.25 3.98 -12.52
N LYS A 45 -10.77 2.98 -11.81
CA LYS A 45 -10.53 1.55 -12.09
C LYS A 45 -10.70 1.20 -13.56
N ASP A 46 -11.80 1.66 -14.18
CA ASP A 46 -12.14 1.30 -15.57
C ASP A 46 -11.24 1.96 -16.61
N THR A 47 -10.71 3.15 -16.31
CA THR A 47 -9.75 3.84 -17.20
C THR A 47 -8.35 3.32 -16.96
N MET A 48 -7.96 3.16 -15.69
CA MET A 48 -6.64 2.72 -15.26
C MET A 48 -6.29 1.33 -15.74
N SER A 49 -7.22 0.38 -15.63
CA SER A 49 -6.98 -0.97 -16.13
C SER A 49 -6.66 -0.99 -17.62
N LYS A 50 -7.33 -0.17 -18.44
CA LYS A 50 -7.17 -0.15 -19.90
C LYS A 50 -5.83 0.41 -20.35
N TRP A 51 -5.41 1.54 -19.78
CA TRP A 51 -4.12 2.10 -20.19
C TRP A 51 -2.96 1.32 -19.60
N LEU A 52 -3.09 0.69 -18.43
CA LEU A 52 -2.07 -0.24 -17.92
C LEU A 52 -1.92 -1.45 -18.84
N GLU A 53 -3.04 -2.01 -19.32
CA GLU A 53 -3.04 -3.14 -20.26
C GLU A 53 -2.32 -2.80 -21.57
N ASN A 54 -2.52 -1.60 -22.11
CA ASN A 54 -1.79 -1.11 -23.30
C ASN A 54 -0.27 -1.06 -23.08
N GLU A 55 0.16 -0.89 -21.83
CA GLU A 55 1.56 -0.88 -21.42
C GLU A 55 2.06 -2.26 -20.95
N THR A 56 1.25 -3.31 -21.13
CA THR A 56 1.53 -4.69 -20.67
C THR A 56 1.69 -4.80 -19.15
N ILE A 57 1.14 -3.85 -18.39
CA ILE A 57 1.09 -3.89 -16.93
C ILE A 57 -0.27 -4.42 -16.50
N GLN A 58 -0.28 -5.51 -15.74
CA GLN A 58 -1.53 -6.07 -15.23
C GLN A 58 -2.12 -5.18 -14.14
N TYR A 59 -3.43 -5.18 -14.02
CA TYR A 59 -4.14 -4.46 -12.97
C TYR A 59 -4.98 -5.44 -12.15
N HIS A 60 -4.87 -5.38 -10.83
CA HIS A 60 -5.74 -6.12 -9.93
C HIS A 60 -6.16 -5.25 -8.74
N HIS A 61 -7.44 -5.34 -8.34
CA HIS A 61 -7.99 -4.55 -7.25
C HIS A 61 -8.16 -5.42 -6.01
N PHE A 62 -7.43 -5.11 -4.94
CA PHE A 62 -7.42 -5.82 -3.66
C PHE A 62 -8.29 -5.06 -2.64
N VAL A 63 -9.58 -5.41 -2.56
CA VAL A 63 -10.58 -4.72 -1.74
C VAL A 63 -10.30 -4.92 -0.24
N GLU A 64 -9.74 -6.07 0.09
CA GLU A 64 -9.32 -6.56 1.39
C GLU A 64 -8.16 -5.70 1.93
N LEU A 65 -7.31 -5.17 1.07
CA LEU A 65 -6.25 -4.23 1.48
C LEU A 65 -6.71 -2.76 1.44
N GLY A 66 -7.96 -2.53 1.07
CA GLY A 66 -8.65 -1.25 1.04
C GLY A 66 -8.49 -0.40 2.32
N GLY A 67 -8.08 0.86 2.16
CA GLY A 67 -8.12 1.85 3.25
C GLY A 67 -9.52 2.18 3.80
N ARG A 68 -9.64 3.25 4.60
CA ARG A 68 -10.93 3.76 5.15
C ARG A 68 -11.68 2.74 6.04
N ARG A 69 -10.94 2.05 6.92
CA ARG A 69 -11.50 1.11 7.90
C ARG A 69 -12.20 1.84 9.05
N ARG A 70 -13.27 1.23 9.55
CA ARG A 70 -14.03 1.71 10.72
C ARG A 70 -13.32 1.28 12.00
N LYS A 71 -13.61 1.97 13.11
CA LYS A 71 -13.13 1.56 14.43
C LYS A 71 -13.55 0.12 14.73
N SER A 72 -12.60 -0.69 15.19
CA SER A 72 -12.88 -2.06 15.59
C SER A 72 -13.78 -2.09 16.83
N LYS A 73 -14.65 -3.09 16.90
CA LYS A 73 -15.42 -3.41 18.11
C LYS A 73 -14.84 -4.58 18.91
N LYS A 74 -13.78 -5.21 18.37
CA LYS A 74 -13.21 -6.47 18.89
C LYS A 74 -11.78 -6.30 19.40
N VAL A 75 -11.05 -5.31 18.88
CA VAL A 75 -9.66 -5.04 19.26
C VAL A 75 -9.66 -4.02 20.40
N ASP A 76 -8.87 -4.29 21.44
CA ASP A 76 -8.66 -3.35 22.53
C ASP A 76 -7.97 -2.08 21.99
N ASN A 77 -8.48 -0.92 22.39
CA ASN A 77 -7.98 0.38 21.94
C ASN A 77 -6.51 0.60 22.36
N GLU A 78 -6.06 0.00 23.47
CA GLU A 78 -4.67 0.16 23.93
C GLU A 78 -3.67 -0.62 23.07
N LEU A 79 -4.11 -1.66 22.36
CA LEU A 79 -3.22 -2.52 21.55
C LEU A 79 -2.54 -1.75 20.41
N ASN A 80 -3.26 -0.78 19.84
CA ASN A 80 -2.77 0.13 18.79
C ASN A 80 -2.84 1.60 19.25
N GLY A 81 -2.75 1.84 20.56
CA GLY A 81 -2.97 3.12 21.22
C GLY A 81 -1.97 4.23 20.84
N ALA A 82 -0.77 3.89 20.36
CA ALA A 82 0.22 4.90 19.97
C ALA A 82 -0.18 5.73 18.72
N TRP A 83 -1.15 5.27 17.93
CA TRP A 83 -1.65 6.02 16.78
C TRP A 83 -2.58 7.17 17.20
N LYS A 84 -2.05 8.41 17.17
CA LYS A 84 -2.84 9.64 17.37
C LYS A 84 -3.90 9.87 16.28
N ASN A 85 -3.67 9.39 15.06
CA ASN A 85 -4.61 9.51 13.96
C ASN A 85 -5.55 8.30 13.92
N GLN A 86 -6.86 8.55 14.09
CA GLN A 86 -7.86 7.49 14.16
C GLN A 86 -7.91 6.61 12.90
N SER A 87 -7.62 7.13 11.71
CA SER A 87 -7.65 6.31 10.49
C SER A 87 -6.51 5.30 10.45
N PHE A 88 -5.33 5.66 10.97
CA PHE A 88 -4.21 4.72 11.11
C PHE A 88 -4.49 3.70 12.20
N HIS A 89 -4.99 4.14 13.36
CA HIS A 89 -5.43 3.24 14.43
C HIS A 89 -6.43 2.20 13.92
N ASN A 90 -7.50 2.64 13.25
CA ASN A 90 -8.52 1.72 12.72
C ASN A 90 -7.96 0.73 11.70
N TYR A 91 -6.95 1.14 10.92
CA TYR A 91 -6.34 0.25 9.95
C TYR A 91 -5.35 -0.72 10.62
N ALA A 92 -4.64 -0.30 11.66
CA ALA A 92 -3.80 -1.18 12.49
C ALA A 92 -4.64 -2.24 13.21
N ASP A 93 -5.84 -1.90 13.68
CA ASP A 93 -6.78 -2.91 14.20
C ASP A 93 -7.22 -3.88 13.09
N TYR A 94 -7.43 -3.36 11.88
CA TYR A 94 -7.86 -4.15 10.75
C TYR A 94 -6.79 -5.14 10.29
N THR A 95 -5.49 -4.83 10.44
CA THR A 95 -4.40 -5.77 10.12
C THR A 95 -4.37 -7.00 11.02
N LEU A 96 -5.20 -7.06 12.07
CA LEU A 96 -5.36 -8.21 12.96
C LEU A 96 -6.58 -9.07 12.59
N SER A 97 -7.21 -8.82 11.44
CA SER A 97 -8.42 -9.52 11.01
C SER A 97 -8.15 -10.54 9.91
N CYS A 98 -8.93 -11.63 9.88
CA CYS A 98 -8.80 -12.65 8.83
C CYS A 98 -8.95 -12.09 7.41
N SER A 99 -9.78 -11.06 7.21
CA SER A 99 -9.91 -10.43 5.89
C SER A 99 -8.64 -9.72 5.45
N PHE A 100 -7.84 -9.19 6.38
CA PHE A 100 -6.53 -8.65 6.04
C PHE A 100 -5.57 -9.78 5.67
N ASP A 101 -5.56 -10.87 6.44
CA ASP A 101 -4.74 -12.06 6.16
C ASP A 101 -5.03 -12.60 4.75
N GLU A 102 -6.30 -12.79 4.39
CA GLU A 102 -6.73 -13.21 3.04
C GLU A 102 -6.24 -12.25 1.95
N GLY A 103 -6.27 -10.94 2.21
CA GLY A 103 -5.85 -9.92 1.24
C GLY A 103 -4.33 -9.87 1.07
N ILE A 104 -3.58 -9.99 2.17
CA ILE A 104 -2.12 -9.90 2.14
C ILE A 104 -1.50 -11.17 1.57
N ASP A 105 -2.09 -12.34 1.85
CA ASP A 105 -1.69 -13.62 1.26
C ASP A 105 -1.85 -13.60 -0.26
N GLN A 106 -2.98 -13.12 -0.77
CA GLN A 106 -3.18 -12.96 -2.22
C GLN A 106 -2.20 -11.97 -2.84
N LEU A 107 -1.87 -10.87 -2.16
CA LEU A 107 -0.87 -9.91 -2.64
C LEU A 107 0.52 -10.57 -2.72
N MET A 108 0.92 -11.27 -1.67
CA MET A 108 2.20 -11.98 -1.60
C MET A 108 2.30 -13.07 -2.66
N GLU A 109 1.24 -13.85 -2.89
CA GLU A 109 1.18 -14.86 -3.95
C GLU A 109 1.47 -14.22 -5.32
N LYS A 110 0.79 -13.12 -5.67
CA LYS A 110 1.05 -12.45 -6.95
C LYS A 110 2.45 -11.85 -7.02
N ALA A 111 2.89 -11.19 -5.95
CA ALA A 111 4.22 -10.58 -5.87
C ALA A 111 5.36 -11.62 -5.91
N SER A 112 5.10 -12.88 -5.55
CA SER A 112 6.09 -13.97 -5.69
C SER A 112 6.33 -14.37 -7.16
N SER A 113 5.38 -14.06 -8.04
CA SER A 113 5.40 -14.46 -9.45
C SER A 113 5.70 -13.32 -10.43
N LYS A 114 5.44 -12.08 -10.02
CA LYS A 114 5.53 -10.87 -10.87
C LYS A 114 6.02 -9.69 -10.06
N LEU A 115 6.84 -8.83 -10.68
CA LEU A 115 7.28 -7.60 -10.03
C LEU A 115 6.08 -6.68 -9.82
N THR A 116 5.66 -6.54 -8.56
CA THR A 116 4.36 -5.96 -8.21
C THR A 116 4.56 -4.63 -7.48
N ALA A 117 3.76 -3.63 -7.83
CA ALA A 117 3.61 -2.41 -7.04
C ALA A 117 2.18 -2.29 -6.49
N TYR A 118 2.01 -2.14 -5.17
CA TYR A 118 0.70 -1.83 -4.62
C TYR A 118 0.43 -0.32 -4.50
N CYS A 119 -0.78 0.09 -4.85
CA CYS A 119 -1.11 1.46 -5.21
C CYS A 119 -2.21 2.07 -4.35
N CYS A 120 -2.02 3.33 -3.97
CA CYS A 120 -3.03 4.17 -3.32
C CYS A 120 -3.08 5.58 -3.97
N SER A 121 -3.97 6.45 -3.51
CA SER A 121 -4.10 7.82 -4.02
C SER A 121 -3.11 8.82 -3.43
N GLU A 122 -2.67 8.62 -2.20
CA GLU A 122 -1.76 9.54 -1.53
C GLU A 122 -0.36 9.42 -2.11
N ARG A 123 0.37 10.55 -2.27
CA ARG A 123 1.73 10.58 -2.81
C ARG A 123 2.69 9.77 -1.95
N HIS A 124 2.82 10.15 -0.68
CA HIS A 124 3.82 9.58 0.21
C HIS A 124 3.22 8.44 1.07
N PRO A 125 3.86 7.27 1.15
CA PRO A 125 3.34 6.09 1.87
C PRO A 125 3.04 6.37 3.34
N ALA A 126 3.87 7.18 4.02
CA ALA A 126 3.71 7.56 5.42
C ALA A 126 2.39 8.28 5.75
N ARG A 127 1.66 8.76 4.74
CA ARG A 127 0.41 9.52 4.90
C ARG A 127 -0.84 8.70 4.58
N CYS A 128 -0.69 7.40 4.33
CA CYS A 128 -1.82 6.52 4.04
C CYS A 128 -1.60 5.09 4.57
N HIS A 129 -2.61 4.23 4.37
CA HIS A 129 -2.61 2.85 4.83
C HIS A 129 -1.49 1.98 4.20
N ARG A 130 -0.87 2.41 3.10
CA ARG A 130 0.31 1.75 2.53
C ARG A 130 1.43 1.60 3.57
N LEU A 131 1.57 2.55 4.51
CA LEU A 131 2.50 2.44 5.64
C LEU A 131 2.28 1.16 6.45
N LEU A 132 1.04 0.85 6.82
CA LEU A 132 0.72 -0.28 7.68
C LEU A 132 0.82 -1.61 6.93
N ILE A 133 0.47 -1.64 5.63
CA ILE A 133 0.75 -2.78 4.75
C ILE A 133 2.28 -3.00 4.66
N SER A 134 3.05 -1.92 4.48
CA SER A 134 4.52 -2.00 4.38
C SER A 134 5.15 -2.53 5.66
N ASN A 135 4.69 -2.04 6.82
CA ASN A 135 5.15 -2.52 8.13
C ASN A 135 4.90 -4.03 8.25
N TRP A 136 3.70 -4.49 7.92
CA TRP A 136 3.37 -5.91 7.98
C TRP A 136 4.27 -6.74 7.05
N LEU A 137 4.44 -6.32 5.79
CA LEU A 137 5.28 -7.02 4.82
C LEU A 137 6.75 -7.13 5.27
N VAL A 138 7.33 -6.02 5.77
CA VAL A 138 8.71 -6.03 6.27
C VAL A 138 8.86 -6.90 7.52
N ALA A 139 7.89 -6.84 8.45
CA ALA A 139 7.87 -7.72 9.62
C ALA A 139 7.81 -9.21 9.25
N ASN A 140 7.28 -9.53 8.07
CA ASN A 140 7.16 -10.88 7.53
C ASN A 140 8.18 -11.19 6.41
N GLY A 141 9.33 -10.49 6.39
CA GLY A 141 10.50 -10.87 5.58
C GLY A 141 10.49 -10.38 4.12
N TRP A 142 9.62 -9.45 3.76
CA TRP A 142 9.65 -8.79 2.46
C TRP A 142 10.47 -7.51 2.47
N THR A 143 11.21 -7.26 1.39
CA THR A 143 11.79 -5.95 1.11
C THR A 143 10.74 -5.10 0.41
N VAL A 144 10.34 -3.98 1.03
CA VAL A 144 9.36 -3.05 0.47
C VAL A 144 10.07 -1.78 -0.02
N LYS A 145 9.87 -1.43 -1.29
CA LYS A 145 10.45 -0.22 -1.91
C LYS A 145 9.37 0.77 -2.35
N HIS A 146 9.48 2.01 -1.91
CA HIS A 146 8.54 3.08 -2.27
C HIS A 146 9.03 3.82 -3.51
N ILE A 147 8.22 3.81 -4.56
CA ILE A 147 8.39 4.64 -5.75
C ILE A 147 7.78 6.00 -5.45
N ILE A 148 8.61 7.04 -5.38
CA ILE A 148 8.22 8.40 -5.04
C ILE A 148 8.75 9.33 -6.14
N ASP A 149 7.93 10.29 -6.56
CA ASP A 149 8.39 11.37 -7.43
C ASP A 149 9.41 12.24 -6.68
N GLY A 150 10.59 12.42 -7.27
CA GLY A 150 11.68 13.22 -6.77
C GLY A 150 11.62 14.67 -7.25
N ARG A 151 12.72 15.42 -7.09
CA ARG A 151 12.84 16.78 -7.65
C ARG A 151 13.10 16.67 -9.16
N GLU A 152 12.63 17.67 -9.91
CA GLU A 152 12.95 17.80 -11.34
C GLU A 152 12.58 16.58 -12.21
N GLY A 153 11.64 15.74 -11.77
CA GLY A 153 11.21 14.56 -12.50
C GLY A 153 12.04 13.29 -12.23
N GLU A 154 12.97 13.32 -11.28
CA GLU A 154 13.66 12.12 -10.80
C GLU A 154 12.69 11.14 -10.13
N ILE A 155 13.06 9.86 -10.10
CA ILE A 155 12.30 8.80 -9.44
C ILE A 155 13.12 8.31 -8.25
N ASP A 156 12.63 8.62 -7.05
CA ASP A 156 13.24 8.18 -5.80
C ASP A 156 12.71 6.80 -5.42
N ILE A 157 13.64 5.87 -5.21
CA ILE A 157 13.33 4.54 -4.67
C ILE A 157 13.79 4.49 -3.21
N VAL A 158 12.82 4.53 -2.30
CA VAL A 158 13.08 4.58 -0.87
C VAL A 158 12.72 3.23 -0.24
N GLU A 159 13.71 2.52 0.31
CA GLU A 159 13.45 1.30 1.07
C GLU A 159 12.66 1.61 2.36
N HIS A 160 11.70 0.74 2.66
CA HIS A 160 10.90 0.83 3.86
C HIS A 160 11.63 0.19 5.05
N GLU A 161 11.62 0.90 6.18
CA GLU A 161 12.16 0.38 7.43
C GLU A 161 11.06 0.50 8.50
N LEU A 162 10.93 -0.54 9.32
CA LEU A 162 9.99 -0.54 10.44
C LEU A 162 10.30 0.62 11.39
N GLY A 163 9.26 1.37 11.77
CA GLY A 163 9.40 2.50 12.69
C GLY A 163 10.00 3.77 12.05
N LYS A 164 10.32 3.76 10.75
CA LYS A 164 10.79 4.96 10.03
C LYS A 164 9.78 6.11 10.08
N TRP A 165 8.49 5.78 10.06
CA TRP A 165 7.41 6.75 10.10
C TRP A 165 6.28 6.30 11.03
N GLY A 166 5.68 7.24 11.75
CA GLY A 166 4.49 7.01 12.55
C GLY A 166 4.77 6.40 13.92
N ALA A 167 3.83 5.60 14.43
CA ALA A 167 3.98 4.91 15.72
C ALA A 167 5.02 3.78 15.62
N SER A 168 5.71 3.52 16.73
CA SER A 168 6.72 2.46 16.82
C SER A 168 6.07 1.08 16.74
N PRO A 169 6.39 0.25 15.75
CA PRO A 169 5.82 -1.08 15.61
C PRO A 169 6.46 -2.07 16.60
N VAL A 170 5.65 -2.97 17.15
CA VAL A 170 6.09 -4.17 17.86
C VAL A 170 5.64 -5.39 17.06
N VAL A 171 6.61 -6.19 16.60
CA VAL A 171 6.35 -7.43 15.87
C VAL A 171 6.09 -8.55 16.88
N GLN A 172 4.94 -9.21 16.76
CA GLN A 172 4.57 -10.36 17.57
C GLN A 172 5.18 -11.66 17.01
N GLU A 173 5.26 -12.72 17.82
CA GLU A 173 5.81 -14.02 17.39
C GLU A 173 5.09 -14.62 16.18
N ASN A 174 3.80 -14.31 16.02
CA ASN A 174 2.97 -14.77 14.89
C ASN A 174 3.08 -13.87 13.64
N GLY A 175 4.01 -12.91 13.61
CA GLY A 175 4.22 -12.00 12.48
C GLY A 175 3.26 -10.81 12.41
N THR A 176 2.26 -10.72 13.30
CA THR A 176 1.40 -9.52 13.38
C THR A 176 2.16 -8.32 13.93
N VAL A 177 1.73 -7.12 13.56
CA VAL A 177 2.36 -5.86 14.00
C VAL A 177 1.36 -5.04 14.79
N ILE A 178 1.73 -4.69 16.03
CA ILE A 178 0.91 -3.86 16.93
C ILE A 178 1.65 -2.57 17.31
N TYR A 179 0.93 -1.61 17.88
CA TYR A 179 1.44 -0.27 18.20
C TYR A 179 0.97 0.16 19.61
N PRO A 180 1.48 -0.48 20.68
CA PRO A 180 1.04 -0.20 22.05
C PRO A 180 1.33 1.25 22.45
N ALA A 181 0.49 1.80 23.33
CA ALA A 181 0.58 3.18 23.84
C ALA A 181 1.87 3.47 24.63
#